data_AF-A0A7J9VXA9-F1
#
_entry.id   AF-A0A7J9VXA9-F1
#
_cell.length_a   1.000
_cell.length_b   1.000
_cell.length_c   1.000
_cell.angle_alpha   90.00
_cell.angle_beta   90.00
_cell.angle_gamma   90.00
#
_symmetry.space_group_name_H-M   'P 1'
#
loop_
_entity.id
_entity.type
_entity.pdbx_description
1 polymer ?
#
loop_
_entity_poly.entity_id
_entity_poly.type
_entity_poly.pdbx_seq_one_letter_code
_entity_poly.pdbx_strand_id
1 'polypeptide(L)'
;MVRKQLYIDENLNDGLRVLAASTGRSEADHVRAALREYLQRGHPDHADGEDALLEMIGLVDDRNGPEDVAAEHDRYLYGAARPA
;
A
#
# COMPACT_ATOMS: atom_id res chain seq x y z
N MET A 1 -2.71 -19.56 -9.56
CA MET A 1 -1.58 -18.75 -10.06
C MET A 1 -1.89 -18.28 -11.46
N VAL A 2 -1.48 -17.06 -11.82
CA VAL A 2 -1.59 -16.52 -13.19
C VAL A 2 -0.25 -16.70 -13.90
N ARG A 3 -0.25 -17.20 -15.14
CA ARG A 3 0.97 -17.37 -15.94
C ARG A 3 1.36 -16.06 -16.60
N LYS A 4 2.62 -15.65 -16.44
CA LYS A 4 3.23 -14.53 -17.16
C LYS A 4 4.56 -15.00 -17.76
N GLN A 5 4.83 -14.60 -18.99
CA GLN A 5 6.10 -14.84 -19.68
C GLN A 5 6.87 -13.52 -19.74
N LEU A 6 8.16 -13.56 -19.42
CA LEU A 6 9.06 -12.42 -19.41
C LEU A 6 10.37 -12.85 -20.09
N TYR A 7 10.95 -11.96 -20.88
CA TYR A 7 12.31 -12.12 -21.37
C TYR A 7 13.27 -11.54 -20.35
N ILE A 8 14.37 -12.24 -20.11
CA ILE A 8 15.48 -11.80 -19.25
C ILE A 8 16.79 -11.94 -20.02
N ASP A 9 17.77 -11.14 -19.69
CA ASP A 9 19.11 -11.26 -20.27
C ASP A 9 19.88 -12.45 -19.69
N GLU A 10 20.96 -12.83 -20.38
CA GLU A 10 21.80 -13.99 -20.02
C GLU A 10 22.42 -13.85 -18.63
N ASN A 11 22.84 -12.64 -18.23
CA ASN A 11 23.44 -12.42 -16.92
C ASN A 11 22.43 -12.66 -15.80
N LEU A 12 21.18 -12.23 -15.99
CA LEU A 12 20.11 -12.47 -15.02
C LEU A 12 19.75 -13.95 -14.91
N ASN A 13 19.73 -14.66 -16.05
CA ASN A 13 19.51 -16.11 -16.08
C ASN A 13 20.60 -16.87 -15.30
N ASP A 14 21.87 -16.56 -15.57
CA ASP A 14 22.99 -17.20 -14.90
C ASP A 14 23.02 -16.87 -13.40
N GLY A 15 22.75 -15.61 -13.05
CA GLY A 15 22.62 -15.18 -11.66
C GLY A 15 21.51 -15.91 -10.92
N LEU A 16 20.32 -16.09 -11.53
CA LEU A 16 19.22 -16.85 -10.95
C LEU A 16 19.60 -18.32 -10.71
N ARG A 17 20.31 -18.94 -11.65
CA ARG A 17 20.76 -20.33 -11.53
C ARG A 17 21.75 -20.51 -10.36
N VAL A 18 22.71 -19.59 -10.23
CA VAL A 18 23.68 -19.59 -9.12
C VAL A 18 22.97 -19.35 -7.78
N LEU A 19 22.00 -18.43 -7.74
CA LEU A 19 21.23 -18.14 -6.54
C LEU A 19 20.36 -19.33 -6.13
N ALA A 20 19.71 -20.00 -7.07
CA ALA A 20 18.93 -21.21 -6.82
C ALA A 20 19.81 -22.33 -6.25
N ALA A 21 20.98 -22.58 -6.86
CA ALA A 21 21.92 -23.60 -6.41
C ALA A 21 22.46 -23.33 -4.99
N SER A 22 22.79 -22.08 -4.68
CA SER A 22 23.36 -21.71 -3.37
C SER A 22 22.34 -21.70 -2.23
N THR A 23 21.06 -21.50 -2.53
CA THR A 23 19.99 -21.39 -1.51
C THR A 23 19.12 -22.63 -1.39
N GLY A 24 19.20 -23.57 -2.34
CA GLY A 24 18.33 -24.75 -2.40
C GLY A 24 16.87 -24.43 -2.74
N ARG A 25 16.57 -23.21 -3.21
CA ARG A 25 15.24 -22.75 -3.62
C ARG A 25 15.14 -22.72 -5.14
N SER A 26 13.92 -22.82 -5.68
CA SER A 26 13.73 -22.71 -7.12
C SER A 26 13.93 -21.28 -7.61
N GLU A 27 14.35 -21.11 -8.87
CA GLU A 27 14.43 -19.79 -9.51
C GLU A 27 13.10 -19.04 -9.46
N ALA A 28 11.98 -19.77 -9.62
CA ALA A 28 10.64 -19.22 -9.51
C ALA A 28 10.33 -18.67 -8.10
N ASP A 29 10.88 -19.28 -7.03
CA ASP A 29 10.72 -18.76 -5.67
C ASP A 29 11.47 -17.44 -5.47
N HIS A 30 12.66 -17.33 -6.05
CA HIS A 30 13.44 -16.09 -6.03
C HIS A 30 12.77 -14.99 -6.83
N VAL A 31 12.33 -15.28 -8.05
CA VAL A 31 11.60 -14.31 -8.89
C VAL A 31 10.35 -13.81 -8.17
N ARG A 32 9.56 -14.71 -7.56
CA ARG A 32 8.37 -14.29 -6.79
C ARG A 32 8.71 -13.45 -5.57
N ALA A 33 9.77 -13.81 -4.83
CA ALA A 33 10.20 -13.04 -3.66
C ALA A 33 10.68 -11.64 -4.05
N ALA A 34 11.55 -11.55 -5.06
CA ALA A 34 12.08 -10.28 -5.55
C ALA A 34 10.97 -9.38 -6.12
N LEU A 35 10.01 -9.93 -6.89
CA LEU A 35 8.89 -9.16 -7.39
C LEU A 35 7.98 -8.64 -6.26
N ARG A 36 7.72 -9.44 -5.22
CA ARG A 36 6.96 -8.98 -4.05
C ARG A 36 7.68 -7.86 -3.32
N GLU A 37 8.97 -8.04 -3.04
CA GLU A 37 9.81 -7.06 -2.39
C GLU A 37 9.89 -5.75 -3.20
N TYR A 38 10.04 -5.86 -4.52
CA TYR A 38 10.07 -4.70 -5.42
C TYR A 38 8.74 -3.94 -5.41
N LEU A 39 7.62 -4.65 -5.52
CA LEU A 39 6.30 -4.03 -5.49
C LEU A 39 5.99 -3.39 -4.13
N GLN A 40 6.38 -4.03 -3.02
CA GLN A 40 6.23 -3.47 -1.68
C GLN A 40 7.09 -2.22 -1.44
N ARG A 41 8.27 -2.15 -2.05
CA ARG A 41 9.14 -0.96 -1.96
C ARG A 41 8.72 0.17 -2.89
N GLY A 42 8.16 -0.15 -4.05
CA GLY A 42 7.86 0.80 -5.13
C GLY A 42 6.44 1.39 -5.11
N HIS A 43 5.52 0.81 -4.34
CA HIS A 43 4.15 1.31 -4.18
C HIS A 43 3.83 1.59 -2.71
N PRO A 44 3.83 2.86 -2.27
CA PRO A 44 3.18 3.22 -1.01
C PRO A 44 1.66 2.97 -1.04
N ASP A 45 1.04 2.85 -2.22
CA ASP A 45 -0.44 2.86 -2.34
C ASP A 45 -1.12 1.48 -2.31
N HIS A 46 -0.39 0.37 -2.30
CA HIS A 46 -0.98 -0.98 -2.43
C HIS A 46 -0.49 -1.99 -1.39
N ALA A 47 -0.05 -1.52 -0.24
CA ALA A 47 -0.08 -2.36 0.96
C ALA A 47 -1.48 -2.24 1.57
N ASP A 48 -2.04 -3.35 2.03
CA ASP A 48 -3.30 -3.43 2.79
C ASP A 48 -3.21 -2.74 4.18
N GLY A 49 -2.67 -1.51 4.24
CA GLY A 49 -2.53 -0.67 5.42
C GLY A 49 -2.77 0.77 5.01
N GLU A 50 -3.78 1.36 5.64
CA GLU A 50 -4.18 2.77 5.68
C GLU A 50 -3.52 3.71 4.65
N ASP A 51 -4.33 4.21 3.71
CA ASP A 51 -3.98 5.28 2.77
C ASP A 51 -3.21 6.40 3.51
N ALA A 52 -1.99 6.70 3.06
CA ALA A 52 -1.14 7.68 3.72
C ALA A 52 -1.79 9.08 3.77
N LEU A 53 -2.69 9.40 2.84
CA LEU A 53 -3.51 10.60 2.92
C LEU A 53 -4.53 10.49 4.06
N LEU A 54 -5.13 9.31 4.27
CA LEU A 54 -6.03 9.04 5.40
C LEU A 54 -5.32 9.14 6.76
N GLU A 55 -4.07 8.66 6.88
CA GLU A 55 -3.25 8.82 8.09
C GLU A 55 -2.92 10.32 8.32
N MET A 56 -2.58 11.05 7.25
CA MET A 56 -2.22 12.46 7.33
C MET A 56 -3.40 13.38 7.67
N ILE A 57 -4.60 13.09 7.16
CA ILE A 57 -5.81 13.90 7.44
C ILE A 57 -6.49 13.54 8.76
N GLY A 58 -6.01 12.53 9.49
CA GLY A 58 -6.50 12.15 10.82
C GLY A 58 -7.96 11.76 10.80
N LEU A 59 -8.27 10.50 10.46
CA LEU A 59 -9.62 9.95 10.60
C LEU A 59 -10.06 9.98 12.07
N VAL A 60 -11.14 10.73 12.36
CA VAL A 60 -11.85 10.63 13.63
C VAL A 60 -12.89 9.52 13.48
N ASP A 61 -12.52 8.28 13.85
CA ASP A 61 -13.46 7.14 13.90
C ASP A 61 -14.25 7.15 15.22
N ASP A 62 -15.12 8.15 15.39
CA ASP A 62 -16.14 8.11 16.45
C ASP A 62 -17.47 7.67 15.84
N ARG A 63 -17.84 6.41 16.09
CA ARG A 63 -19.12 5.82 15.65
C ARG A 63 -20.36 6.50 16.23
N ASN A 64 -20.20 7.33 17.26
CA ASN A 64 -21.27 8.13 17.84
C ASN A 64 -21.13 9.62 17.48
N GLY A 65 -20.16 9.97 16.62
CA GLY A 65 -19.94 11.31 16.15
C GLY A 65 -21.03 11.77 15.18
N PRO A 66 -21.18 13.09 14.97
CA PRO A 66 -22.14 13.59 14.00
C PRO A 66 -21.69 13.31 12.56
N GLU A 67 -22.62 12.86 11.73
CA GLU A 67 -22.33 12.51 10.32
C GLU A 67 -22.28 13.74 9.39
N ASP A 68 -22.68 14.91 9.88
CA ASP A 68 -22.84 16.14 9.10
C ASP A 68 -21.74 17.19 9.35
N VAL A 69 -20.67 16.86 10.08
CA VAL A 69 -19.62 17.83 10.46
C VAL A 69 -18.97 18.50 9.24
N ALA A 70 -18.80 17.78 8.13
CA ALA A 70 -18.24 18.34 6.90
C ALA A 70 -19.18 19.36 6.23
N ALA A 71 -20.50 19.13 6.31
CA ALA A 71 -21.51 19.99 5.69
C ALA A 71 -21.89 21.19 6.58
N GLU A 72 -21.96 20.97 7.90
CA GLU A 72 -22.42 21.92 8.90
C GLU A 72 -21.25 22.42 9.78
N HIS A 73 -20.05 22.47 9.23
CA HIS A 73 -18.82 22.75 9.98
C HIS A 73 -18.87 24.04 10.79
N ASP A 74 -19.54 25.08 10.28
CA ASP A 74 -19.71 26.37 10.98
C ASP A 74 -20.45 26.22 12.31
N ARG A 75 -21.47 25.35 12.37
CA ARG A 75 -22.21 25.05 13.59
C ARG A 75 -21.30 24.47 14.67
N TYR A 76 -20.37 23.61 14.26
CA TYR A 76 -19.46 22.91 15.16
C TYR A 76 -18.26 23.74 15.57
N LEU A 77 -17.70 24.53 14.65
CA LEU A 77 -16.58 25.42 14.94
C LEU A 77 -16.98 26.65 15.75
N TYR A 78 -18.11 27.27 15.39
CA TYR A 78 -18.47 28.58 15.90
C TYR A 78 -19.69 28.56 16.82
N GLY A 79 -20.35 27.41 16.96
CA GLY A 79 -21.61 27.28 17.69
C GLY A 79 -22.79 27.88 16.94
N ALA A 80 -23.98 27.84 17.55
CA ALA A 80 -25.13 28.56 17.00
C ALA A 80 -24.82 30.06 16.98
N ALA A 81 -25.12 30.73 15.85
CA ALA A 81 -25.02 32.17 15.73
C ALA A 81 -25.72 32.82 16.93
N ARG A 82 -24.95 33.59 17.70
CA ARG A 82 -25.47 34.27 18.89
C ARG A 82 -26.58 35.22 18.41
N PRO A 83 -27.80 35.17 18.98
CA PRO A 83 -28.85 36.11 18.60
C PRO A 83 -28.34 37.53 18.87
N ALA A 84 -28.62 38.42 17.91
CA ALA A 84 -28.28 39.84 17.98
C ALA A 84 -28.97 40.54 19.16
#